data_AF-A0A953AZL6-F1
#
_entry.id   AF-A0A953AZL6-F1
#
_cell.length_a   1.000
_cell.length_b   1.000
_cell.length_c   1.000
_cell.angle_alpha   90.00
_cell.angle_beta   90.00
_cell.angle_gamma   90.00
#
_symmetry.space_group_name_H-M   'P 1'
#
loop_
_entity.id
_entity.type
_entity.pdbx_description
1 polymer ?
#
loop_
_entity_poly.entity_id
_entity_poly.type
_entity_poly.pdbx_seq_one_letter_code
_entity_poly.pdbx_strand_id
1 'polypeptide(L)'
;VIADPFIWDQPQGFAQGMLEPACGTCATVARARPLLRRAPKSREEALAVMGRELRRNADPDALVTGHIAVLGLGTASETLMMEAKRRADAAGVVLNIHQSYSPADTEADRRRFGKDPLVHLAEVGFLAPNVTFGHANHLTDAECDAVVEHGPNLAWAPAASMMWGHGGCIHGRHAELWRRGANIALGSDSANWSNSFDLWRQANLAVLTARDSHRDRTYLVAEDGLAMATRAGARAVGMADRIGSLEPGKRADIVIHTLARPEMLPVTDMIRNLFYASGSKSVSTVIVDGRVVLEDGVFVNLDEKALLVEIDKASRALLARIGCRIEPNRIDRPARAR
;
A
#
# COMPACT_ATOMS: atom_id res chain seq x y z
N VAL A 1 -3.91 -11.23 -5.34
CA VAL A 1 -2.64 -10.99 -6.06
C VAL A 1 -1.47 -11.27 -5.13
N ILE A 2 -0.43 -11.96 -5.61
CA ILE A 2 0.82 -12.21 -4.90
C ILE A 2 2.03 -12.01 -5.83
N ALA A 3 3.22 -11.89 -5.27
CA ALA A 3 4.46 -11.80 -6.04
C ALA A 3 5.59 -12.52 -5.30
N ASP A 4 6.67 -12.82 -6.03
CA ASP A 4 7.89 -13.38 -5.41
C ASP A 4 8.45 -12.40 -4.37
N PRO A 5 8.75 -12.86 -3.14
CA PRO A 5 9.20 -11.97 -2.10
C PRO A 5 10.67 -11.58 -2.31
N PHE A 6 11.03 -10.40 -1.80
CA PHE A 6 12.44 -10.02 -1.60
C PHE A 6 13.29 -9.94 -2.88
N ILE A 7 12.71 -9.55 -4.02
CA ILE A 7 13.48 -9.33 -5.25
C ILE A 7 14.34 -8.05 -5.11
N TRP A 8 15.65 -8.26 -4.93
CA TRP A 8 16.68 -7.21 -4.79
C TRP A 8 18.07 -7.68 -5.25
N ASP A 9 18.98 -6.74 -5.45
CA ASP A 9 20.41 -6.99 -5.67
C ASP A 9 21.35 -5.93 -5.05
N GLN A 10 20.78 -4.96 -4.31
CA GLN A 10 21.49 -3.91 -3.56
C GLN A 10 20.97 -3.86 -2.12
N PRO A 11 21.16 -4.89 -1.28
CA PRO A 11 20.51 -5.02 0.02
C PRO A 11 20.80 -3.84 0.99
N GLN A 12 21.87 -3.08 0.78
CA GLN A 12 22.13 -1.85 1.52
C GLN A 12 21.04 -0.77 1.35
N GLY A 13 20.24 -0.83 0.29
CA GLY A 13 19.04 0.00 0.14
C GLY A 13 18.06 -0.15 1.30
N PHE A 14 18.08 -1.26 2.05
CA PHE A 14 17.27 -1.36 3.25
C PHE A 14 17.61 -0.34 4.34
N ALA A 15 18.79 0.25 4.31
CA ALA A 15 19.18 1.34 5.21
C ALA A 15 18.72 2.71 4.68
N GLN A 16 18.26 2.79 3.44
CA GLN A 16 17.73 3.99 2.83
C GLN A 16 16.51 4.49 3.62
N GLY A 17 16.46 5.78 3.91
CA GLY A 17 15.42 6.36 4.77
C GLY A 17 15.54 6.05 6.27
N MET A 18 16.45 5.15 6.69
CA MET A 18 16.64 4.75 8.11
C MET A 18 17.92 5.32 8.74
N LEU A 19 18.55 6.30 8.09
CA LEU A 19 19.81 6.93 8.52
C LEU A 19 19.62 8.14 9.44
N GLU A 20 18.40 8.44 9.89
CA GLU A 20 18.22 9.47 10.91
C GLU A 20 18.79 9.02 12.27
N PRO A 21 19.49 9.91 13.02
CA PRO A 21 20.13 9.57 14.29
C PRO A 21 19.19 9.02 15.38
N ALA A 22 17.87 9.16 15.21
CA ALA A 22 16.87 8.83 16.21
C ALA A 22 16.54 7.32 16.31
N CYS A 23 16.93 6.48 15.34
CA CYS A 23 16.71 5.03 15.42
C CYS A 23 18.00 4.22 15.22
N GLY A 24 18.87 4.20 16.24
CA GLY A 24 20.10 3.39 16.24
C GLY A 24 19.87 1.87 16.02
N THR A 25 18.67 1.36 16.32
CA THR A 25 18.25 -0.02 16.01
C THR A 25 17.93 -0.23 14.54
N CYS A 26 17.31 0.73 13.86
CA CYS A 26 16.91 0.64 12.45
C CYS A 26 18.12 0.58 11.51
N ALA A 27 19.11 1.44 11.72
CA ALA A 27 20.34 1.46 10.92
C ALA A 27 21.20 0.20 11.11
N THR A 28 21.25 -0.35 12.33
CA THR A 28 21.99 -1.58 12.65
C THR A 28 21.28 -2.82 12.07
N VAL A 29 19.95 -2.87 12.15
CA VAL A 29 19.14 -3.95 11.54
C VAL A 29 19.20 -3.92 10.02
N ALA A 30 19.21 -2.74 9.39
CA ALA A 30 19.39 -2.63 7.94
C ALA A 30 20.74 -3.14 7.45
N ARG A 31 21.81 -2.87 8.22
CA ARG A 31 23.17 -3.37 7.93
C ARG A 31 23.32 -4.88 8.22
N ALA A 32 22.51 -5.44 9.12
CA ALA A 32 22.52 -6.86 9.50
C ALA A 32 21.61 -7.78 8.65
N ARG A 33 21.08 -7.29 7.51
CA ARG A 33 20.08 -7.99 6.68
C ARG A 33 20.57 -9.05 5.65
N PRO A 34 21.83 -9.53 5.55
CA PRO A 34 22.12 -10.68 4.70
C PRO A 34 21.61 -12.04 5.26
N LEU A 35 20.77 -12.03 6.32
CA LEU A 35 20.35 -13.23 7.06
C LEU A 35 18.95 -13.77 6.71
N LEU A 36 18.21 -13.15 5.79
CA LEU A 36 16.93 -13.72 5.35
C LEU A 36 17.18 -14.97 4.50
N ARG A 37 17.14 -16.14 5.14
CA ARG A 37 17.45 -17.44 4.52
C ARG A 37 16.72 -17.71 3.20
N ARG A 38 15.51 -17.16 3.04
CA ARG A 38 14.65 -17.35 1.86
C ARG A 38 14.79 -16.26 0.80
N ALA A 39 15.53 -15.18 1.08
CA ALA A 39 15.71 -14.11 0.12
C ALA A 39 16.85 -14.43 -0.85
N PRO A 40 16.74 -13.99 -2.12
CA PRO A 40 17.86 -14.03 -3.06
C PRO A 40 19.11 -13.34 -2.50
N LYS A 41 20.27 -13.94 -2.70
CA LYS A 41 21.57 -13.43 -2.25
C LYS A 41 22.37 -12.72 -3.34
N SER A 42 21.94 -12.86 -4.58
CA SER A 42 22.57 -12.26 -5.75
C SER A 42 21.53 -11.79 -6.75
N ARG A 43 21.94 -10.92 -7.69
CA ARG A 43 21.11 -10.53 -8.83
C ARG A 43 20.69 -11.75 -9.64
N GLU A 44 21.58 -12.70 -9.87
CA GLU A 44 21.27 -13.92 -10.62
C GLU A 44 20.18 -14.75 -9.93
N GLU A 45 20.28 -14.93 -8.62
CA GLU A 45 19.23 -15.60 -7.85
C GLU A 45 17.90 -14.82 -7.91
N ALA A 46 17.95 -13.49 -7.79
CA ALA A 46 16.75 -12.64 -7.87
C ALA A 46 16.08 -12.78 -9.24
N LEU A 47 16.86 -12.77 -10.32
CA LEU A 47 16.39 -13.00 -11.67
C LEU A 47 15.88 -14.43 -11.90
N ALA A 48 16.48 -15.43 -11.27
CA ALA A 48 16.01 -16.81 -11.35
C ALA A 48 14.70 -17.06 -10.59
N VAL A 49 14.38 -16.20 -9.61
CA VAL A 49 13.14 -16.33 -8.82
C VAL A 49 12.02 -15.40 -9.31
N MET A 50 12.35 -14.31 -9.99
CA MET A 50 11.38 -13.30 -10.41
C MET A 50 10.36 -13.85 -11.41
N GLY A 51 9.10 -13.86 -11.00
CA GLY A 51 7.96 -14.24 -11.83
C GLY A 51 7.52 -15.69 -11.68
N ARG A 52 8.00 -16.45 -10.69
CA ARG A 52 7.50 -17.82 -10.45
C ARG A 52 6.03 -17.82 -10.08
N GLU A 53 5.56 -16.77 -9.41
CA GLU A 53 4.16 -16.68 -9.02
C GLU A 53 3.21 -16.47 -10.21
N LEU A 54 3.73 -16.04 -11.38
CA LEU A 54 2.96 -15.88 -12.63
C LEU A 54 2.32 -17.18 -13.11
N ARG A 55 2.83 -18.34 -12.71
CA ARG A 55 2.21 -19.64 -13.02
C ARG A 55 0.73 -19.72 -12.62
N ARG A 56 0.30 -18.92 -11.63
CA ARG A 56 -1.09 -18.87 -11.17
C ARG A 56 -2.03 -18.20 -12.17
N ASN A 57 -1.50 -17.44 -13.12
CA ASN A 57 -2.29 -16.76 -14.13
C ASN A 57 -2.65 -17.69 -15.31
N ALA A 58 -2.20 -18.95 -15.28
CA ALA A 58 -2.57 -19.95 -16.28
C ALA A 58 -4.08 -20.27 -16.25
N ASP A 59 -4.71 -20.12 -15.08
CA ASP A 59 -6.16 -20.21 -14.93
C ASP A 59 -6.75 -18.79 -14.96
N PRO A 60 -7.52 -18.41 -16.01
CA PRO A 60 -8.14 -17.09 -16.08
C PRO A 60 -9.15 -16.86 -14.95
N ASP A 61 -9.72 -17.92 -14.37
CA ASP A 61 -10.70 -17.85 -13.30
C ASP A 61 -10.08 -17.90 -11.89
N ALA A 62 -8.75 -17.98 -11.78
CA ALA A 62 -8.07 -18.00 -10.50
C ALA A 62 -8.46 -16.81 -9.60
N LEU A 63 -8.76 -17.09 -8.33
CA LEU A 63 -8.95 -16.05 -7.30
C LEU A 63 -7.62 -15.45 -6.83
N VAL A 64 -6.52 -16.19 -7.01
CA VAL A 64 -5.17 -15.75 -6.62
C VAL A 64 -4.29 -15.73 -7.86
N THR A 65 -3.96 -14.52 -8.30
CA THR A 65 -3.06 -14.26 -9.45
C THR A 65 -1.67 -13.81 -8.99
N GLY A 66 -0.70 -13.93 -9.87
CA GLY A 66 0.68 -13.49 -9.70
C GLY A 66 0.98 -12.18 -10.42
N HIS A 67 1.70 -11.28 -9.76
CA HIS A 67 2.33 -10.08 -10.33
C HIS A 67 3.85 -10.17 -10.24
N ILE A 68 4.54 -9.20 -10.86
CA ILE A 68 5.95 -8.95 -10.55
C ILE A 68 6.02 -7.87 -9.47
N ALA A 69 6.93 -8.03 -8.52
CA ALA A 69 7.26 -7.01 -7.55
C ALA A 69 8.77 -6.94 -7.35
N VAL A 70 9.27 -5.72 -7.25
CA VAL A 70 10.60 -5.44 -6.68
C VAL A 70 10.38 -4.62 -5.42
N LEU A 71 11.25 -4.79 -4.42
CA LEU A 71 10.99 -4.13 -3.14
C LEU A 71 11.04 -2.59 -3.28
N GLY A 72 11.97 -2.05 -4.07
CA GLY A 72 12.22 -0.60 -4.14
C GLY A 72 13.16 -0.13 -3.04
N LEU A 73 13.06 1.13 -2.61
CA LEU A 73 13.86 1.67 -1.49
C LEU A 73 15.38 1.54 -1.71
N GLY A 74 15.85 1.79 -2.94
CA GLY A 74 17.25 1.57 -3.30
C GLY A 74 17.75 0.12 -3.30
N THR A 75 16.88 -0.87 -3.00
CA THR A 75 17.31 -2.29 -2.91
C THR A 75 17.46 -2.99 -4.27
N ALA A 76 16.90 -2.40 -5.32
CA ALA A 76 17.04 -2.88 -6.69
C ALA A 76 17.90 -1.91 -7.49
N SER A 77 18.93 -2.44 -8.16
CA SER A 77 19.64 -1.74 -9.22
C SER A 77 18.70 -1.42 -10.37
N GLU A 78 19.05 -0.41 -11.16
CA GLU A 78 18.29 -0.08 -12.37
C GLU A 78 18.20 -1.28 -13.32
N THR A 79 19.26 -2.07 -13.45
CA THR A 79 19.25 -3.30 -14.26
C THR A 79 18.17 -4.28 -13.78
N LEU A 80 18.07 -4.50 -12.46
CA LEU A 80 17.05 -5.39 -11.90
C LEU A 80 15.65 -4.82 -12.06
N MET A 81 15.47 -3.50 -11.89
CA MET A 81 14.21 -2.80 -12.10
C MET A 81 13.74 -2.94 -13.56
N MET A 82 14.62 -2.68 -14.54
CA MET A 82 14.28 -2.76 -15.95
C MET A 82 14.00 -4.20 -16.39
N GLU A 83 14.68 -5.20 -15.83
CA GLU A 83 14.35 -6.60 -16.10
C GLU A 83 13.00 -7.01 -15.49
N ALA A 84 12.65 -6.50 -14.30
CA ALA A 84 11.33 -6.66 -13.71
C ALA A 84 10.23 -6.04 -14.60
N LYS A 85 10.47 -4.82 -15.10
CA LYS A 85 9.58 -4.14 -16.05
C LYS A 85 9.40 -4.96 -17.33
N ARG A 86 10.49 -5.41 -17.96
CA ARG A 86 10.45 -6.24 -19.17
C ARG A 86 9.63 -7.51 -18.97
N ARG A 87 9.77 -8.20 -17.83
CA ARG A 87 8.99 -9.41 -17.52
C ARG A 87 7.53 -9.12 -17.24
N ALA A 88 7.23 -8.05 -16.51
CA ALA A 88 5.85 -7.64 -16.25
C ALA A 88 5.12 -7.29 -17.55
N ASP A 89 5.78 -6.55 -18.44
CA ASP A 89 5.24 -6.19 -19.76
C ASP A 89 5.01 -7.43 -20.64
N ALA A 90 6.01 -8.32 -20.72
CA ALA A 90 5.91 -9.55 -21.51
C ALA A 90 4.80 -10.49 -21.02
N ALA A 91 4.50 -10.47 -19.71
CA ALA A 91 3.45 -11.26 -19.10
C ALA A 91 2.09 -10.54 -19.04
N GLY A 92 2.01 -9.25 -19.41
CA GLY A 92 0.79 -8.45 -19.31
C GLY A 92 0.29 -8.26 -17.87
N VAL A 93 1.19 -8.19 -16.89
CA VAL A 93 0.85 -8.04 -15.46
C VAL A 93 1.35 -6.72 -14.88
N VAL A 94 0.85 -6.39 -13.69
CA VAL A 94 1.32 -5.22 -12.94
C VAL A 94 2.70 -5.47 -12.31
N LEU A 95 3.55 -4.45 -12.34
CA LEU A 95 4.79 -4.35 -11.58
C LEU A 95 4.57 -3.48 -10.34
N ASN A 96 4.92 -4.00 -9.16
CA ASN A 96 4.81 -3.27 -7.89
C ASN A 96 6.19 -2.89 -7.34
N ILE A 97 6.30 -1.67 -6.80
CA ILE A 97 7.55 -1.16 -6.19
C ILE A 97 7.25 -0.09 -5.14
N HIS A 98 7.99 -0.05 -4.02
CA HIS A 98 7.92 1.07 -3.08
C HIS A 98 8.82 2.21 -3.54
N GLN A 99 8.29 3.44 -3.54
CA GLN A 99 9.03 4.61 -4.02
C GLN A 99 8.65 5.87 -3.26
N SER A 100 9.64 6.72 -2.97
CA SER A 100 9.50 8.06 -2.40
C SER A 100 8.61 8.10 -1.15
N TYR A 101 8.79 7.13 -0.23
CA TYR A 101 7.88 6.97 0.92
C TYR A 101 8.21 7.90 2.10
N SER A 102 9.47 8.33 2.20
CA SER A 102 9.98 9.26 3.22
C SER A 102 10.91 10.30 2.57
N PRO A 103 11.18 11.44 3.24
CA PRO A 103 12.08 12.46 2.69
C PRO A 103 13.50 11.91 2.48
N ALA A 104 14.01 11.13 3.44
CA ALA A 104 15.35 10.56 3.39
C ALA A 104 15.49 9.47 2.32
N ASP A 105 14.45 8.69 2.06
CA ASP A 105 14.41 7.75 0.93
C ASP A 105 14.48 8.48 -0.41
N THR A 106 13.66 9.51 -0.56
CA THR A 106 13.60 10.32 -1.80
C THR A 106 14.93 11.02 -2.09
N GLU A 107 15.57 11.58 -1.06
CA GLU A 107 16.88 12.23 -1.19
C GLU A 107 18.00 11.24 -1.55
N ALA A 108 17.97 10.02 -1.00
CA ALA A 108 18.94 9.00 -1.36
C ALA A 108 18.81 8.56 -2.83
N ASP A 109 17.58 8.42 -3.33
CA ASP A 109 17.35 8.16 -4.74
C ASP A 109 17.76 9.33 -5.64
N ARG A 110 17.55 10.58 -5.22
CA ARG A 110 18.08 11.76 -5.94
C ARG A 110 19.59 11.70 -6.10
N ARG A 111 20.31 11.31 -5.05
CA ARG A 111 21.77 11.13 -5.11
C ARG A 111 22.17 9.97 -6.00
N ARG A 112 21.41 8.87 -5.95
CA ARG A 112 21.66 7.67 -6.76
C ARG A 112 21.49 7.95 -8.25
N PHE A 113 20.46 8.71 -8.63
CA PHE A 113 20.13 9.00 -10.03
C PHE A 113 20.65 10.34 -10.54
N GLY A 114 21.10 11.23 -9.65
CA GLY A 114 21.51 12.60 -9.98
C GLY A 114 20.35 13.52 -10.38
N LYS A 115 19.10 13.12 -10.14
CA LYS A 115 17.86 13.86 -10.47
C LYS A 115 16.68 13.31 -9.67
N ASP A 116 15.52 13.95 -9.79
CA ASP A 116 14.28 13.46 -9.18
C ASP A 116 13.94 12.03 -9.63
N PRO A 117 13.64 11.10 -8.71
CA PRO A 117 13.53 9.69 -9.04
C PRO A 117 12.46 9.36 -10.06
N LEU A 118 11.25 9.94 -9.96
CA LEU A 118 10.19 9.62 -10.93
C LEU A 118 10.47 10.24 -12.30
N VAL A 119 11.22 11.35 -12.37
CA VAL A 119 11.72 11.91 -13.63
C VAL A 119 12.73 10.97 -14.27
N HIS A 120 13.69 10.45 -13.50
CA HIS A 120 14.63 9.44 -13.97
C HIS A 120 13.93 8.18 -14.49
N LEU A 121 12.98 7.66 -13.71
CA LEU A 121 12.23 6.46 -14.06
C LEU A 121 11.35 6.68 -15.30
N ALA A 122 10.91 7.91 -15.59
CA ALA A 122 10.26 8.25 -16.85
C ALA A 122 11.24 8.16 -18.03
N GLU A 123 12.42 8.78 -17.92
CA GLU A 123 13.42 8.80 -18.99
C GLU A 123 13.90 7.40 -19.41
N VAL A 124 14.06 6.49 -18.44
CA VAL A 124 14.48 5.10 -18.73
C VAL A 124 13.32 4.19 -19.17
N GLY A 125 12.09 4.73 -19.29
CA GLY A 125 10.90 3.99 -19.73
C GLY A 125 10.30 3.06 -18.68
N PHE A 126 10.58 3.31 -17.39
CA PHE A 126 10.03 2.51 -16.30
C PHE A 126 8.60 2.94 -15.93
N LEU A 127 8.29 4.24 -15.94
CA LEU A 127 6.92 4.73 -15.66
C LEU A 127 5.96 4.28 -16.78
N ALA A 128 4.93 3.53 -16.40
CA ALA A 128 3.93 3.02 -17.34
C ALA A 128 2.61 2.67 -16.63
N PRO A 129 1.48 2.53 -17.37
CA PRO A 129 0.18 2.22 -16.78
C PRO A 129 0.07 0.90 -16.01
N ASN A 130 0.98 -0.05 -16.24
CA ASN A 130 1.06 -1.31 -15.50
C ASN A 130 2.03 -1.25 -14.31
N VAL A 131 2.55 -0.08 -13.95
CA VAL A 131 3.41 0.08 -12.76
C VAL A 131 2.62 0.70 -11.63
N THR A 132 2.76 0.12 -10.44
CA THR A 132 2.12 0.59 -9.21
C THR A 132 3.18 0.93 -8.19
N PHE A 133 3.25 2.22 -7.83
CA PHE A 133 4.13 2.73 -6.79
C PHE A 133 3.40 2.70 -5.45
N GLY A 134 3.95 1.96 -4.49
CA GLY A 134 3.56 2.06 -3.09
C GLY A 134 4.07 3.36 -2.49
N HIS A 135 3.21 4.05 -1.75
CA HIS A 135 3.46 5.36 -1.13
C HIS A 135 3.48 6.51 -2.13
N ALA A 136 4.64 6.86 -2.71
CA ALA A 136 4.85 8.10 -3.45
C ALA A 136 4.45 9.35 -2.64
N ASN A 137 4.93 9.42 -1.40
CA ASN A 137 4.58 10.47 -0.43
C ASN A 137 5.26 11.80 -0.69
N HIS A 138 6.46 11.80 -1.28
CA HIS A 138 7.27 12.99 -1.49
C HIS A 138 7.59 13.13 -2.97
N LEU A 139 6.84 14.00 -3.65
CA LEU A 139 6.98 14.23 -5.08
C LEU A 139 7.21 15.72 -5.34
N THR A 140 8.15 16.04 -6.22
CA THR A 140 8.29 17.40 -6.79
C THR A 140 7.21 17.66 -7.85
N ASP A 141 7.11 18.90 -8.32
CA ASP A 141 6.19 19.24 -9.43
C ASP A 141 6.55 18.48 -10.71
N ALA A 142 7.84 18.37 -11.03
CA ALA A 142 8.30 17.61 -12.20
C ALA A 142 7.97 16.12 -12.10
N GLU A 143 8.07 15.53 -10.90
CA GLU A 143 7.63 14.15 -10.67
C GLU A 143 6.12 13.99 -10.81
N CYS A 144 5.34 14.98 -10.36
CA CYS A 144 3.90 14.97 -10.56
C CYS A 144 3.52 15.04 -12.05
N ASP A 145 4.25 15.84 -12.83
CA ASP A 145 4.06 15.95 -14.28
C ASP A 145 4.37 14.61 -14.96
N ALA A 146 5.47 13.96 -14.61
CA ALA A 146 5.81 12.62 -15.09
C ALA A 146 4.75 11.56 -14.74
N VAL A 147 4.18 11.62 -13.54
CA VAL A 147 3.06 10.72 -13.15
C VAL A 147 1.83 10.94 -14.02
N VAL A 148 1.48 12.19 -14.32
CA VAL A 148 0.31 12.48 -15.16
C VAL A 148 0.56 12.10 -16.61
N GLU A 149 1.76 12.35 -17.13
CA GLU A 149 2.15 12.06 -18.52
C GLU A 149 2.22 10.56 -18.81
N HIS A 150 2.91 9.80 -17.96
CA HIS A 150 3.15 8.37 -18.21
C HIS A 150 2.11 7.45 -17.56
N GLY A 151 1.28 7.99 -16.67
CA GLY A 151 0.11 7.33 -16.11
C GLY A 151 0.33 6.08 -15.26
N PRO A 152 1.40 5.94 -14.44
CA PRO A 152 1.46 4.87 -13.45
C PRO A 152 0.35 5.00 -12.40
N ASN A 153 0.21 3.96 -11.57
CA ASN A 153 -0.72 3.94 -10.45
C ASN A 153 0.02 4.26 -9.14
N LEU A 154 -0.61 5.00 -8.23
CA LEU A 154 -0.10 5.23 -6.88
C LEU A 154 -1.00 4.55 -5.86
N ALA A 155 -0.43 3.73 -4.97
CA ALA A 155 -1.12 3.15 -3.83
C ALA A 155 -0.85 4.02 -2.59
N TRP A 156 -1.75 4.95 -2.32
CA TRP A 156 -1.67 5.87 -1.19
C TRP A 156 -2.04 5.14 0.11
N ALA A 157 -1.15 5.22 1.11
CA ALA A 157 -1.36 4.65 2.44
C ALA A 157 -1.30 5.74 3.52
N PRO A 158 -2.39 6.52 3.73
CA PRO A 158 -2.38 7.66 4.65
C PRO A 158 -1.98 7.30 6.08
N ALA A 159 -2.59 6.26 6.66
CA ALA A 159 -2.31 5.89 8.05
C ALA A 159 -0.84 5.48 8.25
N ALA A 160 -0.25 4.79 7.27
CA ALA A 160 1.15 4.39 7.29
C ALA A 160 2.07 5.60 7.30
N SER A 161 1.82 6.58 6.42
CA SER A 161 2.60 7.82 6.42
C SER A 161 2.45 8.60 7.74
N MET A 162 1.25 8.65 8.30
CA MET A 162 0.98 9.42 9.52
C MET A 162 1.56 8.76 10.77
N MET A 163 1.44 7.44 10.90
CA MET A 163 1.94 6.69 12.05
C MET A 163 3.45 6.84 12.23
N TRP A 164 4.18 6.93 11.13
CA TRP A 164 5.62 7.12 11.10
C TRP A 164 6.05 8.60 11.00
N GLY A 165 5.10 9.54 10.95
CA GLY A 165 5.41 10.96 10.90
C GLY A 165 6.10 11.41 9.61
N HIS A 166 5.98 10.66 8.51
CA HIS A 166 6.64 11.02 7.24
C HIS A 166 6.04 12.26 6.57
N GLY A 167 4.84 12.71 6.96
CA GLY A 167 4.25 13.93 6.42
C GLY A 167 3.63 13.80 5.02
N GLY A 168 3.57 12.59 4.46
CA GLY A 168 3.03 12.29 3.12
C GLY A 168 1.55 12.59 2.90
N CYS A 169 0.78 12.88 3.94
CA CYS A 169 -0.62 13.35 3.79
C CYS A 169 -0.75 14.88 3.79
N ILE A 170 0.17 15.58 4.45
CA ILE A 170 0.13 17.05 4.58
C ILE A 170 0.97 17.71 3.48
N HIS A 171 2.11 17.12 3.14
CA HIS A 171 3.05 17.60 2.13
C HIS A 171 3.08 16.73 0.87
N GLY A 172 2.33 15.63 0.85
CA GLY A 172 2.21 14.79 -0.35
C GLY A 172 1.27 15.39 -1.39
N ARG A 173 1.26 14.79 -2.58
CA ARG A 173 0.63 15.34 -3.79
C ARG A 173 -0.50 14.47 -4.34
N HIS A 174 -0.94 13.45 -3.60
CA HIS A 174 -1.92 12.48 -4.07
C HIS A 174 -3.25 13.12 -4.44
N ALA A 175 -3.72 14.08 -3.66
CA ALA A 175 -5.01 14.73 -3.91
C ALA A 175 -4.96 15.63 -5.16
N GLU A 176 -3.88 16.37 -5.36
CA GLU A 176 -3.58 17.13 -6.56
C GLU A 176 -3.53 16.21 -7.77
N LEU A 177 -2.78 15.10 -7.68
CA LEU A 177 -2.63 14.13 -8.75
C LEU A 177 -3.96 13.48 -9.12
N TRP A 178 -4.79 13.12 -8.13
CA TRP A 178 -6.15 12.64 -8.38
C TRP A 178 -6.97 13.63 -9.20
N ARG A 179 -6.97 14.91 -8.81
CA ARG A 179 -7.67 15.99 -9.52
C ARG A 179 -7.11 16.25 -10.92
N ARG A 180 -5.84 15.92 -11.15
CA ARG A 180 -5.16 15.97 -12.46
C ARG A 180 -5.39 14.70 -13.30
N GLY A 181 -6.16 13.72 -12.81
CA GLY A 181 -6.52 12.50 -13.56
C GLY A 181 -5.57 11.31 -13.37
N ALA A 182 -4.59 11.39 -12.45
CA ALA A 182 -3.75 10.25 -12.11
C ALA A 182 -4.56 9.17 -11.36
N ASN A 183 -4.15 7.91 -11.48
CA ASN A 183 -4.79 6.83 -10.72
C ASN A 183 -4.24 6.75 -9.30
N ILE A 184 -5.06 7.15 -8.33
CA ILE A 184 -4.75 7.01 -6.92
C ILE A 184 -5.63 5.91 -6.32
N ALA A 185 -5.02 4.81 -5.95
CA ALA A 185 -5.63 3.74 -5.16
C ALA A 185 -5.29 3.90 -3.68
N LEU A 186 -6.03 3.21 -2.81
CA LEU A 186 -5.74 3.19 -1.37
C LEU A 186 -5.17 1.85 -0.94
N GLY A 187 -4.23 1.90 0.00
CA GLY A 187 -3.64 0.73 0.64
C GLY A 187 -3.51 0.90 2.15
N SER A 188 -3.64 -0.19 2.89
CA SER A 188 -3.42 -0.19 4.34
C SER A 188 -1.97 -0.43 4.74
N ASP A 189 -1.07 -0.71 3.79
CA ASP A 189 0.28 -1.19 4.08
C ASP A 189 0.24 -2.41 5.03
N SER A 190 1.21 -2.55 5.92
CA SER A 190 1.42 -3.68 6.79
C SER A 190 1.01 -3.37 8.24
N ALA A 191 0.80 -4.42 9.04
CA ALA A 191 0.34 -4.29 10.42
C ALA A 191 1.28 -3.42 11.29
N ASN A 192 2.59 -3.45 11.04
CA ASN A 192 3.57 -2.62 11.74
C ASN A 192 3.67 -1.18 11.20
N TRP A 193 2.90 -0.83 10.17
CA TRP A 193 2.85 0.52 9.60
C TRP A 193 1.52 1.23 9.82
N SER A 194 0.40 0.51 9.78
CA SER A 194 -0.93 1.12 9.97
C SER A 194 -1.70 0.56 11.16
N ASN A 195 -1.33 -0.62 11.68
CA ASN A 195 -2.09 -1.40 12.67
C ASN A 195 -3.57 -1.65 12.29
N SER A 196 -4.00 -1.35 11.06
CA SER A 196 -5.41 -1.37 10.67
C SER A 196 -5.56 -1.62 9.17
N PHE A 197 -6.23 -2.73 8.85
CA PHE A 197 -6.59 -3.14 7.48
C PHE A 197 -8.00 -2.66 7.11
N ASP A 198 -8.28 -1.37 7.35
CA ASP A 198 -9.56 -0.74 7.06
C ASP A 198 -9.39 0.30 5.96
N LEU A 199 -9.89 0.01 4.75
CA LEU A 199 -9.81 0.92 3.61
C LEU A 199 -10.73 2.14 3.75
N TRP A 200 -11.84 2.05 4.48
CA TRP A 200 -12.68 3.22 4.76
C TRP A 200 -11.97 4.20 5.66
N ARG A 201 -11.22 3.69 6.64
CA ARG A 201 -10.32 4.52 7.43
C ARG A 201 -9.25 5.19 6.57
N GLN A 202 -8.60 4.45 5.64
CA GLN A 202 -7.62 5.06 4.74
C GLN A 202 -8.24 6.15 3.88
N ALA A 203 -9.42 5.89 3.29
CA ALA A 203 -10.11 6.84 2.45
C ALA A 203 -10.53 8.09 3.24
N ASN A 204 -11.08 7.90 4.44
CA ASN A 204 -11.45 9.00 5.34
C ASN A 204 -10.24 9.89 5.64
N LEU A 205 -9.10 9.29 6.02
CA LEU A 205 -7.87 10.04 6.25
C LEU A 205 -7.43 10.80 4.99
N ALA A 206 -7.39 10.15 3.83
CA ALA A 206 -7.03 10.78 2.55
C ALA A 206 -7.87 12.02 2.25
N VAL A 207 -9.20 11.92 2.33
CA VAL A 207 -10.11 13.03 2.05
C VAL A 207 -9.99 14.14 3.09
N LEU A 208 -9.94 13.80 4.37
CA LEU A 208 -9.85 14.81 5.43
C LEU A 208 -8.50 15.54 5.42
N THR A 209 -7.39 14.83 5.22
CA THR A 209 -6.08 15.48 5.15
C THR A 209 -5.95 16.35 3.91
N ALA A 210 -6.52 15.93 2.78
CA ALA A 210 -6.52 16.75 1.57
C ALA A 210 -7.32 18.05 1.76
N ARG A 211 -8.47 18.00 2.42
CA ARG A 211 -9.27 19.19 2.76
C ARG A 211 -8.54 20.12 3.71
N ASP A 212 -7.93 19.56 4.76
CA ASP A 212 -7.22 20.34 5.77
C ASP A 212 -5.97 21.01 5.21
N SER A 213 -5.14 20.27 4.46
CA SER A 213 -3.91 20.79 3.86
C SER A 213 -4.18 21.92 2.85
N HIS A 214 -5.30 21.84 2.12
CA HIS A 214 -5.70 22.84 1.13
C HIS A 214 -6.66 23.91 1.67
N ARG A 215 -7.10 23.79 2.92
CA ARG A 215 -8.12 24.66 3.54
C ARG A 215 -9.39 24.78 2.70
N ASP A 216 -9.76 23.69 2.02
CA ASP A 216 -10.90 23.62 1.12
C ASP A 216 -11.73 22.36 1.40
N ARG A 217 -12.93 22.56 1.94
CA ARG A 217 -13.87 21.47 2.26
C ARG A 217 -14.32 20.66 1.04
N THR A 218 -14.12 21.18 -0.17
CA THR A 218 -14.52 20.56 -1.44
C THR A 218 -13.34 20.00 -2.22
N TYR A 219 -12.13 20.05 -1.65
CA TYR A 219 -10.92 19.64 -2.37
C TYR A 219 -10.98 18.17 -2.81
N LEU A 220 -11.39 17.29 -1.89
CA LEU A 220 -11.86 15.95 -2.16
C LEU A 220 -13.19 15.70 -1.43
N VAL A 221 -14.01 14.80 -1.97
CA VAL A 221 -15.31 14.40 -1.42
C VAL A 221 -15.37 12.89 -1.14
N ALA A 222 -16.45 12.44 -0.49
CA ALA A 222 -16.59 11.04 -0.10
C ALA A 222 -16.62 10.10 -1.32
N GLU A 223 -17.17 10.59 -2.43
CA GLU A 223 -17.22 9.93 -3.73
C GLU A 223 -15.82 9.71 -4.31
N ASP A 224 -14.88 10.65 -4.12
CA ASP A 224 -13.48 10.47 -4.51
C ASP A 224 -12.86 9.31 -3.72
N GLY A 225 -13.02 9.33 -2.39
CA GLY A 225 -12.50 8.26 -1.54
C GLY A 225 -13.12 6.89 -1.84
N LEU A 226 -14.41 6.84 -2.17
CA LEU A 226 -15.08 5.63 -2.64
C LEU A 226 -14.47 5.13 -3.96
N ALA A 227 -14.25 6.02 -4.93
CA ALA A 227 -13.62 5.67 -6.20
C ALA A 227 -12.18 5.17 -6.02
N MET A 228 -11.40 5.83 -5.16
CA MET A 228 -10.03 5.42 -4.81
C MET A 228 -9.99 4.03 -4.14
N ALA A 229 -10.95 3.75 -3.26
CA ALA A 229 -11.05 2.47 -2.54
C ALA A 229 -11.59 1.30 -3.40
N THR A 230 -12.20 1.59 -4.55
CA THR A 230 -12.87 0.59 -5.40
C THR A 230 -12.26 0.53 -6.81
N ARG A 231 -12.82 1.28 -7.77
CA ARG A 231 -12.43 1.22 -9.19
C ARG A 231 -10.96 1.58 -9.43
N ALA A 232 -10.40 2.54 -8.69
CA ALA A 232 -9.01 2.93 -8.83
C ALA A 232 -8.06 1.83 -8.31
N GLY A 233 -8.44 1.17 -7.21
CA GLY A 233 -7.78 -0.02 -6.70
C GLY A 233 -7.80 -1.17 -7.71
N ALA A 234 -8.96 -1.46 -8.30
CA ALA A 234 -9.10 -2.46 -9.36
C ALA A 234 -8.19 -2.17 -10.56
N ARG A 235 -8.08 -0.89 -10.98
CA ARG A 235 -7.13 -0.46 -12.01
C ARG A 235 -5.68 -0.66 -11.59
N ALA A 236 -5.32 -0.26 -10.38
CA ALA A 236 -3.95 -0.38 -9.87
C ALA A 236 -3.45 -1.83 -9.76
N VAL A 237 -4.38 -2.78 -9.60
CA VAL A 237 -4.06 -4.21 -9.58
C VAL A 237 -4.32 -4.92 -10.93
N GLY A 238 -4.62 -4.18 -12.00
CA GLY A 238 -4.82 -4.76 -13.34
C GLY A 238 -6.08 -5.62 -13.49
N MET A 239 -7.13 -5.32 -12.72
CA MET A 239 -8.40 -6.07 -12.70
C MET A 239 -9.63 -5.18 -12.90
N ALA A 240 -9.47 -3.98 -13.49
CA ALA A 240 -10.55 -3.01 -13.68
C ALA A 240 -11.70 -3.51 -14.57
N ASP A 241 -11.43 -4.50 -15.43
CA ASP A 241 -12.40 -5.20 -16.27
C ASP A 241 -13.17 -6.30 -15.50
N ARG A 242 -12.66 -6.73 -14.34
CA ARG A 242 -13.20 -7.85 -13.56
C ARG A 242 -13.85 -7.46 -12.25
N ILE A 243 -13.36 -6.41 -11.57
CA ILE A 243 -13.83 -5.99 -10.24
C ILE A 243 -13.89 -4.46 -10.12
N GLY A 244 -14.27 -3.96 -8.94
CA GLY A 244 -14.20 -2.54 -8.59
C GLY A 244 -15.45 -1.71 -8.93
N SER A 245 -16.45 -2.32 -9.56
CA SER A 245 -17.76 -1.72 -9.83
C SER A 245 -18.83 -2.81 -10.01
N LEU A 246 -20.09 -2.44 -9.78
CA LEU A 246 -21.25 -3.30 -10.00
C LEU A 246 -21.75 -3.12 -11.43
N GLU A 247 -21.18 -3.88 -12.36
CA GLU A 247 -21.51 -3.84 -13.79
C GLU A 247 -21.68 -5.27 -14.32
N PRO A 248 -22.63 -5.54 -15.24
CA PRO A 248 -22.77 -6.85 -15.86
C PRO A 248 -21.44 -7.32 -16.49
N GLY A 249 -21.09 -8.58 -16.24
CA GLY A 249 -19.84 -9.20 -16.71
C GLY A 249 -18.68 -9.15 -15.71
N LYS A 250 -18.76 -8.31 -14.67
CA LYS A 250 -17.78 -8.31 -13.57
C LYS A 250 -18.09 -9.37 -12.51
N ARG A 251 -17.08 -9.73 -11.74
CA ARG A 251 -17.20 -10.63 -10.59
C ARG A 251 -18.10 -10.01 -9.52
N ALA A 252 -18.87 -10.86 -8.86
CA ALA A 252 -19.70 -10.47 -7.73
C ALA A 252 -18.85 -10.33 -6.44
N ASP A 253 -18.02 -9.29 -6.41
CA ASP A 253 -17.25 -8.85 -5.25
C ASP A 253 -18.00 -7.68 -4.59
N ILE A 254 -18.76 -7.99 -3.53
CA ILE A 254 -19.76 -7.08 -2.94
C ILE A 254 -19.57 -7.01 -1.44
N VAL A 255 -19.59 -5.80 -0.90
CA VAL A 255 -19.61 -5.53 0.54
C VAL A 255 -20.93 -4.85 0.88
N ILE A 256 -21.69 -5.45 1.80
CA ILE A 256 -22.99 -4.95 2.25
C ILE A 256 -22.83 -4.42 3.67
N HIS A 257 -23.21 -3.18 3.87
CA HIS A 257 -23.18 -2.52 5.18
C HIS A 257 -24.59 -2.47 5.79
N THR A 258 -24.70 -2.80 7.08
CA THR A 258 -25.94 -2.61 7.82
C THR A 258 -26.14 -1.15 8.20
N LEU A 259 -27.39 -0.68 8.08
CA LEU A 259 -27.82 0.64 8.56
C LEU A 259 -28.35 0.58 10.00
N ALA A 260 -28.51 -0.62 10.57
CA ALA A 260 -29.06 -0.84 11.90
C ALA A 260 -28.02 -0.61 13.01
N ARG A 261 -27.33 0.53 12.96
CA ARG A 261 -26.31 0.93 13.93
C ARG A 261 -26.50 2.40 14.32
N PRO A 262 -26.31 2.77 15.61
CA PRO A 262 -26.52 4.15 16.06
C PRO A 262 -25.72 5.18 15.26
N GLU A 263 -24.47 4.87 14.91
CA GLU A 263 -23.61 5.74 14.11
C GLU A 263 -24.14 6.00 12.69
N MET A 264 -24.99 5.13 12.14
CA MET A 264 -25.55 5.29 10.79
C MET A 264 -26.80 6.18 10.76
N LEU A 265 -27.32 6.64 11.91
CA LEU A 265 -28.56 7.40 12.00
C LEU A 265 -28.31 8.90 12.33
N PRO A 266 -29.03 9.84 11.67
CA PRO A 266 -29.94 9.62 10.56
C PRO A 266 -29.19 9.28 9.26
N VAL A 267 -29.84 8.48 8.43
CA VAL A 267 -29.40 8.25 7.06
C VAL A 267 -29.76 9.48 6.23
N THR A 268 -28.75 10.24 5.79
CA THR A 268 -28.95 11.44 4.96
C THR A 268 -28.39 11.27 3.56
N ASP A 269 -27.21 10.64 3.44
CA ASP A 269 -26.56 10.33 2.18
C ASP A 269 -25.77 9.04 2.36
N MET A 270 -26.01 8.04 1.50
CA MET A 270 -25.40 6.71 1.65
C MET A 270 -23.87 6.73 1.58
N ILE A 271 -23.31 7.52 0.66
CA ILE A 271 -21.86 7.57 0.46
C ILE A 271 -21.22 8.27 1.66
N ARG A 272 -21.79 9.38 2.12
CA ARG A 272 -21.29 10.11 3.31
C ARG A 272 -21.46 9.30 4.58
N ASN A 273 -22.57 8.57 4.75
CA ASN A 273 -22.75 7.68 5.90
C ASN A 273 -21.72 6.54 5.88
N LEU A 274 -21.52 5.89 4.73
CA LEU A 274 -20.47 4.87 4.55
C LEU A 274 -19.09 5.43 4.89
N PHE A 275 -18.82 6.68 4.52
CA PHE A 275 -17.48 7.23 4.56
C PHE A 275 -17.10 7.92 5.86
N TYR A 276 -18.02 8.66 6.48
CA TYR A 276 -17.77 9.48 7.67
C TYR A 276 -18.32 8.86 8.95
N ALA A 277 -19.29 7.95 8.86
CA ALA A 277 -19.99 7.41 10.02
C ALA A 277 -19.79 5.90 10.20
N SER A 278 -19.64 5.17 9.11
CA SER A 278 -19.44 3.72 9.17
C SER A 278 -18.04 3.34 9.67
N GLY A 279 -17.90 2.10 10.08
CA GLY A 279 -16.62 1.45 10.35
C GLY A 279 -16.70 -0.03 10.05
N SER A 280 -15.61 -0.77 10.25
CA SER A 280 -15.54 -2.22 9.96
C SER A 280 -16.71 -3.04 10.52
N LYS A 281 -17.22 -2.69 11.71
CA LYS A 281 -18.36 -3.38 12.34
C LYS A 281 -19.71 -3.14 11.63
N SER A 282 -19.80 -2.17 10.74
CA SER A 282 -20.99 -1.96 9.92
C SER A 282 -21.07 -2.93 8.74
N VAL A 283 -19.98 -3.63 8.40
CA VAL A 283 -20.00 -4.66 7.37
C VAL A 283 -20.81 -5.86 7.89
N SER A 284 -21.89 -6.19 7.19
CA SER A 284 -22.80 -7.28 7.52
C SER A 284 -22.53 -8.49 6.63
N THR A 285 -22.44 -8.29 5.32
CA THR A 285 -22.22 -9.39 4.37
C THR A 285 -21.08 -9.05 3.42
N VAL A 286 -20.24 -10.05 3.13
CA VAL A 286 -19.20 -9.95 2.10
C VAL A 286 -19.35 -11.12 1.14
N ILE A 287 -19.38 -10.80 -0.15
CA ILE A 287 -19.45 -11.75 -1.25
C ILE A 287 -18.17 -11.59 -2.06
N VAL A 288 -17.48 -12.70 -2.34
CA VAL A 288 -16.28 -12.74 -3.19
C VAL A 288 -16.52 -13.76 -4.29
N ASP A 289 -16.49 -13.31 -5.55
CA ASP A 289 -16.75 -14.12 -6.73
C ASP A 289 -18.07 -14.91 -6.61
N GLY A 290 -19.11 -14.23 -6.10
CA GLY A 290 -20.46 -14.80 -5.90
C GLY A 290 -20.60 -15.70 -4.67
N ARG A 291 -19.53 -15.93 -3.89
CA ARG A 291 -19.57 -16.74 -2.66
C ARG A 291 -19.63 -15.85 -1.42
N VAL A 292 -20.60 -16.12 -0.54
CA VAL A 292 -20.69 -15.44 0.76
C VAL A 292 -19.55 -15.92 1.66
N VAL A 293 -18.73 -14.99 2.15
CA VAL A 293 -17.60 -15.26 3.06
C VAL A 293 -17.81 -14.68 4.46
N LEU A 294 -18.68 -13.68 4.58
CA LEU A 294 -19.16 -13.09 5.82
C LEU A 294 -20.67 -12.91 5.71
N GLU A 295 -21.42 -13.29 6.73
CA GLU A 295 -22.88 -13.13 6.81
C GLU A 295 -23.25 -12.67 8.22
N ASP A 296 -24.05 -11.61 8.32
CA ASP A 296 -24.44 -10.97 9.59
C ASP A 296 -23.25 -10.66 10.54
N GLY A 297 -22.12 -10.28 9.96
CA GLY A 297 -20.89 -9.96 10.69
C GLY A 297 -20.13 -11.19 11.21
N VAL A 298 -20.51 -12.41 10.79
CA VAL A 298 -19.89 -13.68 11.16
C VAL A 298 -19.26 -14.34 9.93
N PHE A 299 -18.04 -14.84 10.06
CA PHE A 299 -17.37 -15.55 8.97
C PHE A 299 -17.99 -16.92 8.74
N VAL A 300 -18.31 -17.24 7.48
CA VAL A 300 -19.03 -18.48 7.11
C VAL A 300 -18.16 -19.73 7.34
N ASN A 301 -16.86 -19.63 7.06
CA ASN A 301 -15.93 -20.78 7.03
C ASN A 301 -14.78 -20.63 8.04
N LEU A 302 -14.98 -19.87 9.12
CA LEU A 302 -13.93 -19.59 10.10
C LEU A 302 -14.46 -19.60 11.53
N ASP A 303 -13.86 -20.41 12.40
CA ASP A 303 -14.03 -20.26 13.84
C ASP A 303 -13.13 -19.11 14.33
N GLU A 304 -13.72 -17.92 14.42
CA GLU A 304 -13.01 -16.71 14.85
C GLU A 304 -12.42 -16.86 16.26
N LYS A 305 -13.14 -17.52 17.18
CA LYS A 305 -12.66 -17.69 18.56
C LYS A 305 -11.45 -18.60 18.62
N ALA A 306 -11.49 -19.72 17.91
CA ALA A 306 -10.34 -20.62 17.81
C ALA A 306 -9.13 -19.92 17.16
N LEU A 307 -9.36 -19.18 16.07
CA LEU A 307 -8.29 -18.47 15.36
C LEU A 307 -7.62 -17.42 16.26
N LEU A 308 -8.38 -16.65 17.06
CA LEU A 308 -7.82 -15.66 17.98
C LEU A 308 -6.87 -16.28 19.02
N VAL A 309 -7.18 -17.49 19.51
CA VAL A 309 -6.30 -18.23 20.42
C VAL A 309 -5.00 -18.64 19.72
N GLU A 310 -5.08 -19.12 18.47
CA GLU A 310 -3.90 -19.47 17.69
C GLU A 310 -3.01 -18.26 17.39
N ILE A 311 -3.62 -17.12 17.06
CA ILE A 311 -2.91 -15.85 16.78
C ILE A 311 -2.14 -15.37 18.00
N ASP A 312 -2.75 -15.35 19.20
CA ASP A 312 -2.05 -14.93 20.43
C ASP A 312 -0.85 -15.84 20.72
N LYS A 313 -1.04 -17.16 20.63
CA LYS A 313 0.04 -18.14 20.82
C LYS A 313 1.18 -17.94 19.82
N ALA A 314 0.87 -17.79 18.54
CA ALA A 314 1.86 -17.59 17.48
C ALA A 314 2.61 -16.27 17.66
N SER A 315 1.91 -15.20 18.04
CA SER A 315 2.47 -13.86 18.26
C SER A 315 3.44 -13.85 19.45
N ARG A 316 3.05 -14.43 20.59
CA ARG A 316 3.94 -14.56 21.76
C ARG A 316 5.18 -15.39 21.46
N ALA A 317 5.00 -16.51 20.74
CA ALA A 317 6.12 -17.35 20.33
C ALA A 317 7.07 -16.59 19.38
N LEU A 318 6.55 -15.77 18.48
CA LEU A 318 7.38 -14.92 17.61
C LEU A 318 8.16 -13.89 18.43
N LEU A 319 7.50 -13.14 19.32
CA LEU A 319 8.13 -12.13 20.18
C LEU A 319 9.26 -12.73 21.03
N ALA A 320 9.03 -13.92 21.60
CA ALA A 320 10.05 -14.64 22.37
C ALA A 320 11.26 -15.03 21.50
N ARG A 321 11.04 -15.56 20.28
CA ARG A 321 12.13 -15.92 19.36
C ARG A 321 12.98 -14.73 18.91
N ILE A 322 12.36 -13.56 18.72
CA ILE A 322 13.09 -12.35 18.30
C ILE A 322 13.65 -11.56 19.49
N GLY A 323 13.44 -12.03 20.73
CA GLY A 323 13.90 -11.35 21.94
C GLY A 323 13.27 -9.96 22.15
N CYS A 324 12.12 -9.68 21.54
CA CYS A 324 11.46 -8.38 21.66
C CYS A 324 10.67 -8.32 22.98
N ARG A 325 11.00 -7.32 23.82
CA ARG A 325 10.21 -6.96 25.00
C ARG A 325 9.40 -5.71 24.70
N ILE A 326 8.09 -5.78 24.94
CA ILE A 326 7.19 -4.64 24.75
C ILE A 326 7.30 -3.75 25.99
N GLU A 327 7.89 -2.58 25.82
CA GLU A 327 7.99 -1.56 26.86
C GLU A 327 6.95 -0.45 26.62
N PRO A 328 6.51 0.27 27.68
CA PRO A 328 5.68 1.44 27.51
C PRO A 328 6.38 2.50 26.64
N ASN A 329 5.60 3.29 25.90
CA ASN A 329 6.12 4.45 25.17
C ASN A 329 6.70 5.47 26.16
N ARG A 330 8.02 5.46 26.36
CA ARG A 330 8.74 6.46 27.15
C ARG A 330 9.30 7.51 26.21
N ILE A 331 8.64 8.67 26.20
CA ILE A 331 9.17 9.88 25.56
C ILE A 331 9.56 10.81 26.70
N ASP A 332 10.85 11.07 26.86
CA ASP A 332 11.34 12.02 27.85
C ASP A 332 10.77 13.40 27.49
N ARG A 333 9.85 13.88 28.33
CA ARG A 333 9.29 15.23 28.22
C ARG A 333 9.85 16.06 29.37
N PRO A 334 10.31 17.29 29.12
CA PRO A 334 10.67 18.19 30.21
C PRO A 334 9.48 18.35 31.14
N ALA A 335 9.74 18.46 32.45
CA ALA A 335 8.70 18.68 33.44
C ALA A 335 7.91 19.93 33.03
N ARG A 336 6.58 19.80 32.95
CA ARG A 336 5.71 20.95 32.71
C ARG A 336 5.95 21.94 33.85
N ALA A 337 6.36 23.16 33.54
CA ALA A 337 6.34 24.26 34.50
C ALA A 337 4.91 24.34 35.06
N ARG A 338 4.78 24.25 36.39
CA ARG A 338 3.51 24.42 37.08
C ARG A 338 3.14 25.89 37.12
#